data_AF-A0A954K2S6-F1
#
_entry.id   AF-A0A954K2S6-F1
#
_cell.length_a   1.000
_cell.length_b   1.000
_cell.length_c   1.000
_cell.angle_alpha   90.00
_cell.angle_beta   90.00
_cell.angle_gamma   90.00
#
_symmetry.space_group_name_H-M   'P 1'
#
loop_
_entity.id
_entity.type
_entity.pdbx_description
1 polymer ?
#
loop_
_entity_poly.entity_id
_entity_poly.type
_entity_poly.pdbx_seq_one_letter_code
_entity_poly.pdbx_strand_id
1 'polypeptide(L)'
;EESFYGTSLGISMEHGGSSEEGHEHHLRSINRIRRLGSIQNAVDQGVLKSGIMYECVKNQVPYVLAGSIRDDGPLPDVITDSIAAQRKMREMVQGVSFCLMIATTLHSIAVGNLLPASVKVVCVDINPATVTKLADRGTFQTVGLVTDVEPFLRVLLDEINKLK
;
A
#
# COMPACT_ATOMS: atom_id res chain seq x y z
N GLU A 1 -2.94 10.66 -5.34
CA GLU A 1 -2.60 11.58 -6.44
C GLU A 1 -3.43 11.23 -7.68
N GLU A 2 -3.32 9.99 -8.15
CA GLU A 2 -4.08 9.47 -9.29
C GLU A 2 -5.57 9.82 -9.26
N SER A 3 -6.28 9.52 -8.16
CA SER A 3 -7.72 9.83 -8.06
C SER A 3 -8.08 11.31 -8.16
N PHE A 4 -7.12 12.23 -7.97
CA PHE A 4 -7.35 13.68 -8.04
C PHE A 4 -6.88 14.30 -9.37
N TYR A 5 -5.79 13.77 -9.94
CA TYR A 5 -5.09 14.41 -11.05
C TYR A 5 -4.78 13.47 -12.22
N GLY A 6 -5.10 12.17 -12.12
CA GLY A 6 -4.77 11.17 -13.13
C GLY A 6 -3.28 10.87 -13.26
N THR A 7 -2.48 11.25 -12.24
CA THR A 7 -1.02 11.10 -12.24
C THR A 7 -0.47 10.38 -11.02
N SER A 8 0.73 9.84 -11.17
CA SER A 8 1.58 9.37 -10.07
C SER A 8 2.97 10.01 -10.23
N LEU A 9 3.40 10.81 -9.25
CA LEU A 9 4.61 11.63 -9.33
C LEU A 9 4.69 12.47 -10.61
N GLY A 10 3.54 12.99 -11.05
CA GLY A 10 3.43 13.80 -12.27
C GLY A 10 3.46 13.03 -13.59
N ILE A 11 3.56 11.70 -13.57
CA ILE A 11 3.40 10.87 -14.77
C ILE A 11 1.92 10.53 -14.97
N SER A 12 1.39 10.79 -16.16
CA SER A 12 0.01 10.46 -16.52
C SER A 12 -0.20 8.96 -16.60
N MET A 13 -1.25 8.47 -15.94
CA MET A 13 -1.62 7.05 -15.97
C MET A 13 -2.25 6.63 -17.30
N GLU A 14 -2.73 7.57 -18.11
CA GLU A 14 -3.40 7.29 -19.39
C GLU A 14 -2.39 7.14 -20.54
N HIS A 15 -1.39 8.01 -20.60
CA HIS A 15 -0.46 8.10 -21.74
C HIS A 15 1.01 7.81 -21.37
N GLY A 16 1.33 7.61 -20.08
CA GLY A 16 2.67 7.25 -19.61
C GLY A 16 3.74 8.36 -19.68
N GLY A 17 3.36 9.58 -20.08
CA GLY A 17 4.24 10.74 -20.18
C GLY A 17 4.08 11.72 -19.02
N SER A 18 5.00 12.68 -18.91
CA SER A 18 4.90 13.78 -17.95
C SER A 18 3.66 14.64 -18.19
N SER A 19 2.97 14.98 -17.11
CA SER A 19 1.85 15.93 -17.11
C SER A 19 2.35 17.36 -16.86
N GLU A 20 1.64 18.35 -17.39
CA GLU A 20 1.91 19.76 -17.10
C GLU A 20 1.76 20.03 -15.59
N GLU A 21 2.73 20.73 -15.00
CA GLU A 21 2.85 20.93 -13.54
C GLU A 21 2.86 19.64 -12.68
N GLY A 22 3.04 18.46 -13.29
CA GLY A 22 2.87 17.17 -12.63
C GLY A 22 3.69 16.97 -11.36
N HIS A 23 4.87 17.59 -11.27
CA HIS A 23 5.73 17.56 -10.09
C HIS A 23 5.05 18.08 -8.81
N GLU A 24 3.98 18.88 -8.91
CA GLU A 24 3.26 19.44 -7.77
C GLU A 24 2.06 18.59 -7.36
N HIS A 25 1.61 17.65 -8.20
CA HIS A 25 0.37 16.91 -7.98
C HIS A 25 0.39 16.12 -6.66
N HIS A 26 1.53 15.56 -6.27
CA HIS A 26 1.68 14.87 -4.99
C HIS A 26 1.53 15.83 -3.79
N LEU A 27 2.21 16.99 -3.79
CA LEU A 27 2.07 18.00 -2.73
C LEU A 27 0.66 18.60 -2.68
N ARG A 28 0.05 18.87 -3.84
CA ARG A 28 -1.35 19.34 -3.92
C ARG A 28 -2.31 18.30 -3.34
N SER A 29 -2.08 17.01 -3.60
CA SER A 29 -2.84 15.90 -3.01
C SER A 29 -2.70 15.85 -1.48
N ILE A 30 -1.47 15.95 -0.97
CA ILE A 30 -1.18 15.98 0.48
C ILE A 30 -1.89 17.16 1.14
N ASN A 31 -1.73 18.36 0.59
CA ASN A 31 -2.34 19.58 1.10
C ASN A 31 -3.87 19.49 1.12
N ARG A 32 -4.48 18.87 0.10
CA ARG A 32 -5.93 18.67 0.03
C ARG A 32 -6.42 17.79 1.18
N ILE A 33 -5.81 16.63 1.40
CA ILE A 33 -6.20 15.72 2.50
C ILE A 33 -5.94 16.38 3.85
N ARG A 34 -4.80 17.07 4.04
CA ARG A 34 -4.50 17.79 5.28
C ARG A 34 -5.54 18.87 5.60
N ARG A 35 -6.02 19.63 4.61
CA ARG A 35 -7.10 20.62 4.78
C ARG A 35 -8.42 20.00 5.20
N LEU A 36 -8.69 18.77 4.77
CA LEU A 36 -9.90 18.01 5.11
C LEU A 36 -9.78 17.28 6.45
N GLY A 37 -8.56 17.15 6.98
CA GLY A 37 -8.26 16.59 8.30
C GLY A 37 -8.04 15.08 8.31
N SER A 38 -8.52 14.32 7.33
CA SER A 38 -8.25 12.89 7.18
C SER A 38 -8.66 12.37 5.80
N ILE A 39 -8.21 11.16 5.45
CA ILE A 39 -8.69 10.41 4.28
C ILE A 39 -10.19 10.12 4.40
N GLN A 40 -10.65 9.70 5.59
CA GLN A 40 -12.06 9.46 5.89
C GLN A 40 -12.92 10.68 5.54
N ASN A 41 -12.55 11.86 6.03
CA ASN A 41 -13.27 13.11 5.75
C ASN A 41 -13.28 13.45 4.26
N ALA A 42 -12.18 13.17 3.55
CA ALA A 42 -12.12 13.40 2.11
C ALA A 42 -13.09 12.50 1.33
N VAL A 43 -13.32 11.27 1.79
CA VAL A 43 -14.32 10.36 1.21
C VAL A 43 -15.73 10.76 1.58
N ASP A 44 -15.98 11.13 2.84
CA ASP A 44 -17.30 11.48 3.35
C ASP A 44 -17.84 12.77 2.72
N GLN A 45 -16.96 13.75 2.48
CA GLN A 45 -17.29 14.98 1.77
C GLN A 45 -17.33 14.82 0.23
N GLY A 46 -17.12 13.61 -0.28
CA GLY A 46 -17.13 13.32 -1.72
C GLY A 46 -15.99 13.96 -2.50
N VAL A 47 -14.89 14.33 -1.84
CA VAL A 47 -13.71 14.90 -2.49
C VAL A 47 -12.85 13.78 -3.09
N LEU A 48 -12.57 12.73 -2.32
CA LEU A 48 -11.94 11.50 -2.81
C LEU A 48 -13.04 10.53 -3.25
N LYS A 49 -13.05 10.16 -4.53
CA LYS A 49 -14.17 9.42 -5.16
C LYS A 49 -13.81 8.03 -5.69
N SER A 50 -12.54 7.66 -5.65
CA SER A 50 -12.04 6.40 -6.22
C SER A 50 -10.64 6.06 -5.69
N GLY A 51 -10.20 4.83 -5.96
CA GLY A 51 -8.86 4.32 -5.62
C GLY A 51 -8.82 3.56 -4.30
N ILE A 52 -7.65 2.99 -3.98
CA ILE A 52 -7.48 2.06 -2.86
C ILE A 52 -7.99 2.64 -1.53
N MET A 53 -7.57 3.86 -1.20
CA MET A 53 -7.96 4.48 0.08
C MET A 53 -9.45 4.81 0.15
N TYR A 54 -10.09 5.12 -0.98
CA TYR A 54 -11.54 5.32 -1.05
C TYR A 54 -12.27 4.00 -0.76
N GLU A 55 -11.85 2.91 -1.42
CA GLU A 55 -12.45 1.59 -1.22
C GLU A 55 -12.25 1.08 0.22
N CYS A 56 -11.08 1.34 0.83
CA CYS A 56 -10.86 0.99 2.23
C CYS A 56 -11.84 1.71 3.15
N VAL A 57 -12.06 3.02 2.96
CA VAL A 57 -13.02 3.78 3.76
C VAL A 57 -14.45 3.29 3.53
N LYS A 58 -14.89 3.15 2.27
CA LYS A 58 -16.27 2.77 1.95
C LYS A 58 -16.63 1.37 2.43
N ASN A 59 -15.68 0.44 2.35
CA ASN A 59 -15.88 -0.96 2.76
C ASN A 59 -15.39 -1.24 4.19
N GLN A 60 -15.05 -0.19 4.96
CA GLN A 60 -14.57 -0.31 6.35
C GLN A 60 -13.38 -1.25 6.51
N VAL A 61 -12.50 -1.31 5.50
CA VAL A 61 -11.27 -2.09 5.55
C VAL A 61 -10.24 -1.32 6.39
N PRO A 62 -9.81 -1.86 7.53
CA PRO A 62 -8.86 -1.19 8.38
C PRO A 62 -7.49 -1.11 7.69
N TYR A 63 -6.80 0.02 7.84
CA TYR A 63 -5.47 0.26 7.29
C TYR A 63 -4.56 0.91 8.33
N VAL A 64 -3.24 0.75 8.12
CA VAL A 64 -2.21 1.41 8.93
C VAL A 64 -1.21 2.05 7.98
N LEU A 65 -1.02 3.36 8.12
CA LEU A 65 0.01 4.11 7.39
C LEU A 65 1.17 4.39 8.35
N ALA A 66 2.23 3.58 8.27
CA ALA A 66 3.42 3.78 9.08
C ALA A 66 4.34 4.83 8.44
N GLY A 67 4.71 5.85 9.20
CA GLY A 67 5.54 6.94 8.71
C GLY A 67 6.99 6.52 8.47
N SER A 68 7.66 7.25 7.58
CA SER A 68 9.07 7.10 7.25
C SER A 68 9.78 8.45 7.30
N ILE A 69 11.10 8.43 7.47
CA ILE A 69 11.96 9.62 7.41
C ILE A 69 11.97 10.32 6.04
N ARG A 70 11.31 9.74 5.04
CA ARG A 70 11.23 10.23 3.66
C ARG A 70 9.87 10.85 3.32
N ASP A 71 8.94 10.89 4.28
CA ASP A 71 7.57 11.30 4.00
C ASP A 71 7.47 12.80 3.73
N ASP A 72 6.79 13.16 2.64
CA ASP A 72 6.33 14.52 2.38
C ASP A 72 5.00 14.78 3.10
N GLY A 73 4.90 15.86 3.88
CA GLY A 73 3.68 16.22 4.61
C GLY A 73 3.77 15.86 6.10
N PRO A 74 3.41 14.65 6.55
CA PRO A 74 2.65 13.57 5.90
C PRO A 74 1.13 13.82 5.89
N LEU A 75 0.35 12.85 5.40
CA LEU A 75 -1.11 12.83 5.60
C LEU A 75 -1.46 12.74 7.09
N PRO A 76 -2.59 13.31 7.55
CA PRO A 76 -2.98 13.24 8.96
C PRO A 76 -3.14 11.82 9.51
N ASP A 77 -3.51 10.86 8.66
CA ASP A 77 -3.70 9.45 8.99
C ASP A 77 -2.38 8.68 9.25
N VAL A 78 -1.22 9.28 8.96
CA VAL A 78 0.09 8.62 9.10
C VAL A 78 0.54 8.60 10.57
N ILE A 79 0.90 7.41 11.05
CA ILE A 79 1.50 7.22 12.37
C ILE A 79 3.02 7.44 12.24
N THR A 80 3.50 8.61 12.69
CA THR A 80 4.91 8.99 12.57
C THR A 80 5.82 8.34 13.61
N ASP A 81 5.28 7.95 14.77
CA ASP A 81 6.00 7.17 15.78
C ASP A 81 6.11 5.71 15.33
N SER A 82 7.33 5.25 15.06
CA SER A 82 7.59 3.91 14.54
C SER A 82 7.22 2.78 15.52
N ILE A 83 7.31 3.03 16.82
CA ILE A 83 6.92 2.07 17.87
C ILE A 83 5.40 1.99 17.96
N ALA A 84 4.71 3.12 17.86
CA ALA A 84 3.25 3.16 17.77
C ALA A 84 2.74 2.47 16.50
N ALA A 85 3.37 2.73 15.36
CA ALA A 85 3.03 2.10 14.08
C ALA A 85 3.23 0.59 14.16
N GLN A 86 4.37 0.11 14.68
CA GLN A 86 4.62 -1.32 14.85
C GLN A 86 3.61 -1.99 15.79
N ARG A 87 3.24 -1.33 16.90
CA ARG A 87 2.21 -1.85 17.81
C ARG A 87 0.89 -2.00 17.07
N LYS A 88 0.50 -1.00 16.27
CA LYS A 88 -0.73 -1.06 15.49
C LYS A 88 -0.69 -2.13 14.39
N MET A 89 0.44 -2.28 13.71
CA MET A 89 0.66 -3.37 12.76
C MET A 89 0.52 -4.75 13.44
N ARG A 90 1.06 -4.92 14.65
CA ARG A 90 0.96 -6.17 15.42
C ARG A 90 -0.49 -6.51 15.77
N GLU A 91 -1.28 -5.52 16.17
CA GLU A 91 -2.72 -5.69 16.42
C GLU A 91 -3.45 -6.16 15.15
N MET A 92 -3.14 -5.52 14.01
CA MET A 92 -3.78 -5.78 12.72
C MET A 92 -3.51 -7.17 12.13
N VAL A 93 -2.37 -7.78 12.46
CA VAL A 93 -2.02 -9.11 11.92
C VAL A 93 -2.61 -10.27 12.74
N GLN A 94 -3.25 -10.00 13.88
CA GLN A 94 -3.87 -11.05 14.68
C GLN A 94 -5.02 -11.73 13.92
N GLY A 95 -4.98 -13.07 13.83
CA GLY A 95 -5.99 -13.84 13.13
C GLY A 95 -5.84 -13.89 11.60
N VAL A 96 -4.82 -13.21 11.04
CA VAL A 96 -4.52 -13.31 9.60
C VAL A 96 -4.03 -14.73 9.27
N SER A 97 -4.63 -15.34 8.24
CA SER A 97 -4.26 -16.68 7.74
C SER A 97 -3.43 -16.62 6.44
N PHE A 98 -3.46 -15.48 5.76
CA PHE A 98 -2.77 -15.23 4.50
C PHE A 98 -2.29 -13.78 4.42
N CYS A 99 -1.05 -13.56 4.00
CA CYS A 99 -0.49 -12.23 3.80
C CYS A 99 0.09 -12.08 2.39
N LEU A 100 -0.37 -11.07 1.67
CA LEU A 100 0.15 -10.68 0.36
C LEU A 100 1.02 -9.43 0.51
N MET A 101 2.29 -9.53 0.14
CA MET A 101 3.30 -8.48 0.23
C MET A 101 3.64 -8.00 -1.19
N ILE A 102 3.42 -6.71 -1.48
CA ILE A 102 3.51 -6.14 -2.85
C ILE A 102 4.54 -5.00 -2.89
N ALA A 103 5.63 -5.17 -3.63
CA ALA A 103 6.65 -4.15 -3.98
C ALA A 103 7.06 -3.20 -2.84
N THR A 104 7.35 -3.74 -1.65
CA THR A 104 7.81 -2.92 -0.53
C THR A 104 8.74 -3.68 0.41
N THR A 105 10.05 -3.53 0.26
CA THR A 105 11.02 -4.24 1.11
C THR A 105 10.83 -3.93 2.60
N LEU A 106 10.71 -2.64 2.96
CA LEU A 106 10.67 -2.21 4.37
C LEU A 106 9.43 -2.74 5.09
N HIS A 107 8.24 -2.50 4.52
CA HIS A 107 7.00 -2.92 5.16
C HIS A 107 6.81 -4.44 5.10
N SER A 108 7.23 -5.12 4.02
CA SER A 108 7.14 -6.58 3.93
C SER A 108 7.99 -7.25 5.01
N ILE A 109 9.22 -6.76 5.24
CA ILE A 109 10.08 -7.27 6.31
C ILE A 109 9.49 -6.97 7.70
N ALA A 110 8.96 -5.77 7.90
CA ALA A 110 8.35 -5.38 9.18
C ALA A 110 7.13 -6.25 9.50
N VAL A 111 6.25 -6.50 8.53
CA VAL A 111 5.08 -7.38 8.69
C VAL A 111 5.52 -8.83 8.87
N GLY A 112 6.47 -9.32 8.08
CA GLY A 112 7.00 -10.69 8.19
C GLY A 112 7.53 -11.00 9.60
N ASN A 113 8.17 -10.03 10.26
CA ASN A 113 8.62 -10.17 11.65
C ASN A 113 7.50 -10.26 12.69
N LEU A 114 6.29 -9.81 12.36
CA LEU A 114 5.14 -9.79 13.26
C LEU A 114 4.20 -10.97 13.03
N LEU A 115 4.32 -11.66 11.89
CA LEU A 115 3.46 -12.78 11.52
C LEU A 115 3.87 -14.07 12.25
N PRO A 116 2.90 -14.85 12.75
CA PRO A 116 3.15 -16.23 13.15
C PRO A 116 3.63 -17.09 11.96
N ALA A 117 4.47 -18.10 12.23
CA ALA A 117 5.00 -19.00 11.21
C ALA A 117 3.93 -19.84 10.47
N SER A 118 2.71 -19.93 11.03
CA SER A 118 1.56 -20.62 10.44
C SER A 118 0.87 -19.83 9.31
N VAL A 119 1.21 -18.56 9.12
CA VAL A 119 0.58 -17.71 8.11
C VAL A 119 1.19 -17.99 6.75
N LYS A 120 0.36 -18.23 5.74
CA LYS A 120 0.81 -18.33 4.34
C LYS A 120 1.19 -16.95 3.83
N VAL A 121 2.37 -16.83 3.23
CA VAL A 121 2.87 -15.53 2.75
C VAL A 121 3.15 -15.62 1.25
N VAL A 122 2.70 -14.62 0.50
CA VAL A 122 3.11 -14.41 -0.89
C VAL A 122 3.83 -13.07 -0.97
N CYS A 123 5.07 -13.07 -1.45
CA CYS A 123 5.84 -11.85 -1.69
C CYS A 123 6.07 -11.65 -3.18
N VAL A 124 5.66 -10.49 -3.69
CA VAL A 124 5.81 -10.09 -5.09
C VAL A 124 6.65 -8.82 -5.13
N ASP A 125 7.83 -8.91 -5.74
CA ASP A 125 8.75 -7.79 -5.89
C ASP A 125 9.63 -8.00 -7.13
N ILE A 126 9.92 -6.95 -7.88
CA ILE A 126 10.82 -7.04 -9.04
C ILE A 126 12.27 -7.27 -8.62
N ASN A 127 12.63 -6.88 -7.39
CA ASN A 127 13.96 -7.04 -6.84
C ASN A 127 14.09 -8.41 -6.15
N PRO A 128 14.90 -9.34 -6.69
CA PRO A 128 15.09 -10.66 -6.10
C PRO A 128 15.64 -10.60 -4.67
N ALA A 129 16.42 -9.57 -4.33
CA ALA A 129 16.97 -9.42 -2.99
C ALA A 129 15.89 -9.20 -1.91
N THR A 130 14.77 -8.56 -2.26
CA THR A 130 13.62 -8.45 -1.34
C THR A 130 13.03 -9.83 -1.07
N VAL A 131 12.80 -10.60 -2.13
CA VAL A 131 12.20 -11.94 -2.06
C VAL A 131 13.08 -12.90 -1.27
N THR A 132 14.38 -12.93 -1.55
CA THR A 132 15.34 -13.78 -0.80
C THR A 132 15.34 -13.46 0.69
N LYS A 133 15.41 -12.17 1.06
CA LYS A 133 15.40 -11.74 2.47
C LYS A 133 14.15 -12.17 3.24
N LEU A 134 13.01 -12.31 2.57
CA LEU A 134 11.76 -12.75 3.18
C LEU A 134 11.66 -14.28 3.23
N ALA A 135 12.18 -14.98 2.22
CA ALA A 135 12.27 -16.43 2.22
C ALA A 135 13.17 -16.94 3.37
N ASP A 136 14.27 -16.24 3.66
CA ASP A 136 15.23 -16.63 4.70
C ASP A 136 14.69 -16.48 6.15
N ARG A 137 13.56 -15.80 6.35
CA ARG A 137 13.00 -15.51 7.69
C ARG A 137 12.08 -16.58 8.26
N GLY A 138 12.16 -17.81 7.75
CA GLY A 138 11.64 -18.99 8.44
C GLY A 138 10.15 -19.26 8.29
N THR A 139 9.42 -18.49 7.47
CA THR A 139 8.11 -18.92 6.99
C THR A 139 8.31 -19.99 5.93
N PHE A 140 8.27 -21.26 6.36
CA PHE A 140 8.25 -22.44 5.47
C PHE A 140 7.10 -22.39 4.43
N GLN A 141 6.16 -21.45 4.58
CA GLN A 141 5.00 -21.24 3.71
C GLN A 141 5.09 -19.93 2.89
N THR A 142 6.27 -19.34 2.72
CA THR A 142 6.45 -18.18 1.82
C THR A 142 6.60 -18.63 0.37
N VAL A 143 5.75 -18.09 -0.52
CA VAL A 143 5.94 -18.12 -1.97
C VAL A 143 6.50 -16.78 -2.42
N GLY A 144 7.70 -16.79 -3.00
CA GLY A 144 8.34 -15.61 -3.55
C GLY A 144 8.18 -15.53 -5.07
N LEU A 145 7.72 -14.40 -5.58
CA LEU A 145 7.55 -14.12 -7.02
C LEU A 145 8.40 -12.91 -7.39
N VAL A 146 9.40 -13.13 -8.25
CA VAL A 146 10.23 -12.06 -8.80
C VAL A 146 9.59 -11.59 -10.12
N THR A 147 8.75 -10.57 -10.06
CA THR A 147 8.00 -10.06 -11.22
C THR A 147 7.56 -8.61 -10.97
N ASP A 148 7.17 -7.92 -12.04
CA ASP A 148 6.48 -6.65 -11.94
C ASP A 148 5.09 -6.85 -11.27
N VAL A 149 4.72 -5.92 -10.41
CA VAL A 149 3.48 -5.95 -9.62
C VAL A 149 2.25 -5.57 -10.43
N GLU A 150 2.37 -4.73 -11.44
CA GLU A 150 1.24 -4.35 -12.29
C GLU A 150 0.65 -5.55 -13.04
N PRO A 151 1.43 -6.30 -13.85
CA PRO A 151 0.88 -7.45 -14.57
C PRO A 151 0.49 -8.58 -13.61
N PHE A 152 1.17 -8.72 -12.46
CA PHE A 152 0.77 -9.65 -11.42
C PHE A 152 -0.64 -9.36 -10.90
N LEU A 153 -0.94 -8.11 -10.52
CA LEU A 153 -2.26 -7.73 -10.00
C LEU A 153 -3.34 -7.86 -11.06
N ARG A 154 -3.04 -7.54 -12.32
CA ARG A 154 -3.96 -7.72 -13.45
C ARG A 154 -4.37 -9.18 -13.63
N VAL A 155 -3.38 -10.08 -13.73
CA VAL A 155 -3.64 -11.52 -13.88
C VAL A 155 -4.34 -12.08 -12.64
N LEU A 156 -3.95 -11.66 -11.43
CA LEU A 156 -4.61 -12.08 -10.20
C LEU A 156 -6.10 -11.70 -10.20
N LEU A 157 -6.43 -10.49 -10.64
CA LEU A 157 -7.82 -10.04 -10.75
C LEU A 157 -8.61 -10.87 -11.78
N ASP A 158 -8.01 -11.15 -12.94
CA ASP A 158 -8.63 -12.00 -13.97
C ASP A 158 -8.92 -13.42 -13.45
N GLU A 159 -7.97 -14.03 -12.75
CA GLU A 159 -8.14 -15.36 -12.16
C GLU A 159 -9.19 -15.36 -11.04
N ILE A 160 -9.22 -14.34 -10.17
CA ILE A 160 -10.27 -14.19 -9.15
C ILE A 160 -11.66 -14.09 -9.80
N ASN A 161 -11.78 -13.38 -10.92
CA ASN A 161 -13.05 -13.25 -11.63
C ASN A 161 -13.53 -14.55 -12.29
N LYS A 162 -12.61 -15.44 -12.70
CA LYS A 162 -12.95 -16.77 -13.22
C LYS A 162 -13.44 -17.75 -12.15
N LEU A 163 -13.07 -17.51 -10.88
CA LEU A 163 -13.47 -18.34 -9.74
C LEU A 163 -14.85 -17.97 -9.15
N LYS A 164 -15.39 -16.81 -9.55
CA LYS A 164 -16.73 -16.35 -9.18
C LYS A 164 -17.78 -16.91 -10.13
#